data_AF-A0A7W8JBM5-F1
#
_entry.id   AF-A0A7W8JBM5-F1
#
_cell.length_a   1.000
_cell.length_b   1.000
_cell.length_c   1.000
_cell.angle_alpha   90.00
_cell.angle_beta   90.00
_cell.angle_gamma   90.00
#
_symmetry.space_group_name_H-M   'P 1'
#
loop_
_entity.id
_entity.type
_entity.pdbx_description
1 polymer ?
#
loop_
_entity_poly.entity_id
_entity_poly.type
_entity_poly.pdbx_seq_one_letter_code
_entity_poly.pdbx_strand_id
1 'polypeptide(L)'
;MHFFGRLLALLLVSISVASSQTSPQANFGAIPLDRLGEPWWAQRHHAVLQAVKAHPDTPLLLLGDSITQNYEKSKLPDENFQSTWQTFYAARNAINLGFSGDTTASLLWRLKNGELNGVSPKVVVVLIGTNNTGVANQSAVQTQVGIDAVVAELEQRLPSTHIVLIGLLPSELSPQKSAADQEVNRYLARVYSENPRSFLHDAHSKEWSKAIERC
;
A
#
# COMPACT_ATOMS: atom_id res chain seq x y z
N MET A 1 68.89 50.29 -0.69
CA MET A 1 67.58 50.31 0.01
C MET A 1 66.48 50.31 -1.06
N HIS A 2 65.66 49.24 -1.03
CA HIS A 2 64.29 49.04 -1.57
C HIS A 2 64.01 49.36 -3.07
N PHE A 3 63.90 48.36 -3.97
CA PHE A 3 62.74 47.50 -4.29
C PHE A 3 61.41 48.25 -4.46
N PHE A 4 60.82 48.21 -5.67
CA PHE A 4 59.37 48.06 -5.86
C PHE A 4 59.05 47.61 -7.31
N GLY A 5 58.89 46.30 -7.50
CA GLY A 5 58.19 45.74 -8.65
C GLY A 5 56.72 45.52 -8.27
N ARG A 6 55.78 46.13 -9.01
CA ARG A 6 54.34 45.92 -8.82
C ARG A 6 53.89 44.71 -9.64
N LEU A 7 53.61 43.60 -8.97
CA LEU A 7 52.96 42.43 -9.55
C LEU A 7 51.43 42.64 -9.49
N LEU A 8 50.78 42.68 -10.64
CA LEU A 8 49.32 42.73 -10.75
C LEU A 8 48.78 41.29 -10.63
N ALA A 9 48.21 40.95 -9.48
CA ALA A 9 47.58 39.65 -9.26
C ALA A 9 46.17 39.63 -9.89
N LEU A 10 45.97 38.82 -10.92
CA LEU A 10 44.63 38.50 -11.43
C LEU A 10 43.92 37.58 -10.41
N LEU A 11 42.87 38.09 -9.78
CA LEU A 11 41.93 37.30 -8.99
C LEU A 11 40.96 36.57 -9.95
N LEU A 12 41.18 35.27 -10.14
CA LEU A 12 40.20 34.37 -10.73
C LEU A 12 39.11 34.09 -9.69
N VAL A 13 37.93 34.68 -9.87
CA VAL A 13 36.74 34.35 -9.07
C VAL A 13 36.16 33.06 -9.61
N SER A 14 36.41 31.95 -8.92
CA SER A 14 35.79 30.66 -9.17
C SER A 14 34.32 30.71 -8.75
N ILE A 15 33.40 30.78 -9.72
CA ILE A 15 31.96 30.62 -9.46
C ILE A 15 31.72 29.13 -9.18
N SER A 16 31.66 28.75 -7.91
CA SER A 16 31.17 27.43 -7.51
C SER A 16 29.66 27.37 -7.76
N VAL A 17 29.26 26.71 -8.85
CA VAL A 17 27.87 26.29 -9.03
C VAL A 17 27.59 25.25 -7.96
N ALA A 18 26.87 25.65 -6.91
CA ALA A 18 26.39 24.73 -5.89
C ALA A 18 25.35 23.80 -6.53
N SER A 19 25.78 22.60 -6.91
CA SER A 19 24.88 21.51 -7.27
C SER A 19 24.01 21.22 -6.06
N SER A 20 22.73 21.59 -6.12
CA SER A 20 21.74 21.19 -5.14
C SER A 20 21.59 19.66 -5.24
N GLN A 21 22.36 18.93 -4.44
CA GLN A 21 22.13 17.51 -4.24
C GLN A 21 20.81 17.37 -3.49
N THR A 22 19.71 17.22 -4.23
CA THR A 22 18.49 16.62 -3.70
C THR A 22 18.88 15.25 -3.20
N SER A 23 19.04 15.11 -1.88
CA SER A 23 19.12 13.80 -1.25
C SER A 23 17.93 12.97 -1.75
N PRO A 24 18.10 11.72 -2.19
CA PRO A 24 16.95 10.87 -2.46
C PRO A 24 16.18 10.80 -1.16
N GLN A 25 15.00 11.41 -1.12
CA GLN A 25 14.05 11.20 -0.03
C GLN A 25 13.80 9.70 -0.03
N ALA A 26 14.43 8.98 0.90
CA ALA A 26 14.44 7.53 0.90
C ALA A 26 12.99 7.02 0.78
N ASN A 27 12.74 6.13 -0.17
CA ASN A 27 11.41 5.63 -0.54
C ASN A 27 10.85 4.70 0.56
N PHE A 28 10.66 5.21 1.78
CA PHE A 28 10.25 4.43 2.95
C PHE A 28 8.97 3.63 2.74
N GLY A 29 8.06 4.09 1.88
CA GLY A 29 6.82 3.39 1.55
C GLY A 29 7.01 2.11 0.71
N ALA A 30 8.13 1.98 0.00
CA ALA A 30 8.41 0.86 -0.92
C ALA A 30 9.55 -0.06 -0.45
N ILE A 31 10.12 0.20 0.72
CA ILE A 31 11.12 -0.69 1.33
C ILE A 31 10.36 -1.68 2.21
N PRO A 32 10.43 -3.00 1.93
CA PRO A 32 9.77 -4.00 2.77
C PRO A 32 10.21 -3.87 4.24
N LEU A 33 9.24 -3.84 5.15
CA LEU A 33 9.49 -3.72 6.60
C LEU A 33 8.69 -4.77 7.36
N ASP A 34 9.39 -5.63 8.12
CA ASP A 34 8.73 -6.60 8.99
C ASP A 34 8.29 -5.97 10.31
N ARG A 35 7.32 -6.63 10.96
CA ARG A 35 6.89 -6.33 12.34
C ARG A 35 6.98 -7.59 13.20
N LEU A 36 7.98 -8.45 12.96
CA LEU A 36 8.12 -9.74 13.66
C LEU A 36 8.37 -9.57 15.16
N GLY A 37 8.85 -8.40 15.60
CA GLY A 37 8.94 -8.03 17.00
C GLY A 37 7.59 -7.85 17.71
N GLU A 38 6.48 -7.75 16.96
CA GLU A 38 5.12 -7.70 17.50
C GLU A 38 4.50 -9.11 17.50
N PRO A 39 4.30 -9.76 18.67
CA PRO A 39 3.88 -11.17 18.72
C PRO A 39 2.59 -11.47 17.96
N TRP A 40 1.61 -10.57 18.02
CA TRP A 40 0.34 -10.72 17.33
C TRP A 40 0.53 -10.74 15.80
N TRP A 41 1.43 -9.90 15.28
CA TRP A 41 1.68 -9.74 13.86
C TRP A 41 2.43 -10.97 13.33
N ALA A 42 3.45 -11.42 14.05
CA ALA A 42 4.18 -12.65 13.73
C ALA A 42 3.27 -13.88 13.74
N GLN A 43 2.41 -14.01 14.75
CA GLN A 43 1.43 -15.11 14.85
C GLN A 43 0.43 -15.06 13.70
N ARG A 44 -0.08 -13.87 13.36
CA ARG A 44 -1.01 -13.70 12.24
C ARG A 44 -0.37 -14.05 10.90
N HIS A 45 0.87 -13.61 10.66
CA HIS A 45 1.61 -13.98 9.46
C HIS A 45 1.74 -15.50 9.33
N HIS A 46 2.10 -16.19 10.42
CA HIS A 46 2.14 -17.64 10.41
C HIS A 46 0.77 -18.27 10.07
N ALA A 47 -0.32 -17.78 10.67
CA ALA A 47 -1.68 -18.28 10.40
C ALA A 47 -2.10 -18.07 8.94
N VAL A 48 -1.79 -16.90 8.37
CA VAL A 48 -2.02 -16.59 6.96
C VAL A 48 -1.26 -17.55 6.04
N LEU A 49 0.02 -17.81 6.31
CA LEU A 49 0.80 -18.77 5.51
C LEU A 49 0.17 -20.17 5.54
N GLN A 50 -0.39 -20.60 6.68
CA GLN A 50 -1.12 -21.87 6.75
C GLN A 50 -2.43 -21.82 5.95
N ALA A 51 -3.18 -20.72 6.01
CA ALA A 51 -4.44 -20.57 5.26
C ALA A 51 -4.21 -20.62 3.74
N VAL A 52 -3.22 -19.87 3.24
CA VAL A 52 -2.82 -19.87 1.82
C VAL A 52 -2.39 -21.27 1.37
N LYS A 53 -1.60 -21.96 2.20
CA LYS A 53 -1.16 -23.34 1.91
C LYS A 53 -2.32 -24.35 1.92
N ALA A 54 -3.31 -24.16 2.80
CA ALA A 54 -4.47 -25.04 2.91
C ALA A 54 -5.50 -24.82 1.79
N HIS A 55 -5.47 -23.65 1.14
CA HIS A 55 -6.43 -23.24 0.12
C HIS A 55 -5.74 -22.71 -1.14
N PRO A 56 -4.89 -23.52 -1.82
CA PRO A 56 -4.11 -23.07 -2.98
C PRO A 56 -5.00 -22.62 -4.16
N ASP A 57 -6.21 -23.17 -4.26
CA ASP A 57 -7.18 -22.88 -5.32
C ASP A 57 -8.12 -21.70 -5.01
N THR A 58 -7.82 -20.90 -3.97
CA THR A 58 -8.63 -19.72 -3.66
C THR A 58 -8.72 -18.78 -4.87
N PRO A 59 -9.93 -18.40 -5.32
CA PRO A 59 -10.07 -17.51 -6.46
C PRO A 59 -9.93 -16.02 -6.06
N LEU A 60 -9.95 -15.70 -4.76
CA LEU A 60 -10.02 -14.33 -4.25
C LEU A 60 -9.17 -14.15 -2.99
N LEU A 61 -8.22 -13.22 -3.05
CA LEU A 61 -7.49 -12.74 -1.87
C LEU A 61 -7.90 -11.31 -1.54
N LEU A 62 -8.03 -10.99 -0.25
CA LEU A 62 -8.14 -9.62 0.24
C LEU A 62 -6.84 -9.26 0.96
N LEU A 63 -6.11 -8.27 0.47
CA LEU A 63 -4.87 -7.75 1.02
C LEU A 63 -5.12 -6.36 1.60
N GLY A 64 -4.59 -6.08 2.79
CA GLY A 64 -4.70 -4.72 3.30
C GLY A 64 -4.35 -4.54 4.76
N ASP A 65 -4.91 -3.48 5.33
CA ASP A 65 -4.72 -3.10 6.73
C ASP A 65 -5.86 -3.58 7.65
N SER A 66 -6.09 -2.85 8.76
CA SER A 66 -7.16 -3.10 9.73
C SER A 66 -8.54 -3.12 9.09
N ILE A 67 -8.80 -2.30 8.07
CA ILE A 67 -10.11 -2.26 7.41
C ILE A 67 -10.40 -3.61 6.74
N THR A 68 -9.38 -4.19 6.11
CA THR A 68 -9.49 -5.53 5.51
C THR A 68 -9.58 -6.60 6.61
N GLN A 69 -8.74 -6.52 7.64
CA GLN A 69 -8.78 -7.50 8.75
C GLN A 69 -10.13 -7.51 9.47
N ASN A 70 -10.80 -6.36 9.57
CA ASN A 70 -12.06 -6.21 10.31
C ASN A 70 -13.16 -7.17 9.85
N TYR A 71 -13.14 -7.68 8.61
CA TYR A 71 -14.08 -8.71 8.16
C TYR A 71 -14.05 -10.03 8.98
N GLU A 72 -13.00 -10.26 9.76
CA GLU A 72 -12.92 -11.40 10.70
C GLU A 72 -13.67 -11.15 12.00
N LYS A 73 -13.96 -9.88 12.33
CA LYS A 73 -14.55 -9.50 13.61
C LYS A 73 -16.03 -9.86 13.65
N SER A 74 -16.44 -10.46 14.77
CA SER A 74 -17.78 -11.02 14.97
C SER A 74 -18.44 -10.59 16.30
N LYS A 75 -17.76 -9.76 17.11
CA LYS A 75 -18.19 -9.42 18.47
C LYS A 75 -17.86 -7.96 18.81
N LEU A 76 -18.76 -7.34 19.56
CA LEU A 76 -18.59 -6.02 20.17
C LEU A 76 -17.41 -6.01 21.19
N PRO A 77 -16.77 -4.85 21.44
CA PRO A 77 -17.16 -3.49 21.01
C PRO A 77 -16.88 -3.18 19.53
N ASP A 78 -16.17 -4.06 18.83
CA ASP A 78 -15.98 -3.93 17.40
C ASP A 78 -17.27 -4.19 16.61
N GLU A 79 -17.43 -3.50 15.49
CA GLU A 79 -18.52 -3.74 14.55
C GLU A 79 -18.48 -5.19 14.03
N ASN A 80 -19.66 -5.80 13.89
CA ASN A 80 -19.79 -7.17 13.39
C ASN A 80 -19.81 -7.16 11.86
N PHE A 81 -18.68 -7.54 11.25
CA PHE A 81 -18.54 -7.60 9.79
C PHE A 81 -18.80 -9.00 9.22
N GLN A 82 -19.19 -9.98 10.04
CA GLN A 82 -19.45 -11.34 9.54
C GLN A 82 -20.60 -11.38 8.55
N SER A 83 -21.66 -10.60 8.74
CA SER A 83 -22.76 -10.53 7.76
C SER A 83 -22.26 -10.09 6.39
N THR A 84 -21.43 -9.05 6.35
CA THR A 84 -20.78 -8.57 5.13
C THR A 84 -19.86 -9.63 4.52
N TRP A 85 -19.05 -10.31 5.35
CA TRP A 85 -18.18 -11.40 4.90
C TRP A 85 -18.96 -12.56 4.28
N GLN A 86 -20.01 -13.04 4.95
CA GLN A 86 -20.84 -14.14 4.46
C GLN A 86 -21.55 -13.78 3.15
N THR A 87 -22.01 -12.53 3.02
CA THR A 87 -22.74 -12.07 1.84
C THR A 87 -21.84 -11.94 0.62
N PHE A 88 -20.62 -11.42 0.79
CA PHE A 88 -19.80 -11.00 -0.35
C PHE A 88 -18.55 -11.83 -0.60
N TYR A 89 -17.98 -12.50 0.40
CA TYR A 89 -16.65 -13.10 0.30
C TYR A 89 -16.63 -14.61 0.59
N ALA A 90 -17.43 -15.09 1.54
CA ALA A 90 -17.38 -16.49 1.98
C ALA A 90 -17.72 -17.48 0.85
N ALA A 91 -18.81 -17.25 0.11
CA ALA A 91 -19.22 -18.12 -1.01
C ALA A 91 -18.23 -18.10 -2.18
N ARG A 92 -17.33 -17.12 -2.22
CA ARG A 92 -16.25 -17.00 -3.22
C ARG A 92 -14.95 -17.66 -2.74
N ASN A 93 -14.96 -18.42 -1.64
CA ASN A 93 -13.77 -19.05 -1.06
C ASN A 93 -12.61 -18.06 -0.86
N ALA A 94 -12.95 -16.82 -0.49
CA ALA A 94 -11.98 -15.77 -0.30
C ALA A 94 -11.10 -16.00 0.94
N ILE A 95 -9.85 -15.56 0.89
CA ILE A 95 -8.97 -15.52 2.06
C ILE A 95 -8.69 -14.06 2.43
N ASN A 96 -8.87 -13.74 3.72
CA ASN A 96 -8.55 -12.44 4.28
C ASN A 96 -7.10 -12.41 4.78
N LEU A 97 -6.28 -11.57 4.16
CA LEU A 97 -4.87 -11.35 4.46
C LEU A 97 -4.61 -9.91 4.93
N GLY A 98 -5.61 -9.24 5.53
CA GLY A 98 -5.49 -7.89 6.08
C GLY A 98 -4.79 -7.87 7.45
N PHE A 99 -4.01 -6.84 7.79
CA PHE A 99 -3.31 -6.75 9.08
C PHE A 99 -3.47 -5.37 9.71
N SER A 100 -3.93 -5.31 10.96
CA SER A 100 -4.13 -4.03 11.63
C SER A 100 -2.85 -3.21 11.76
N GLY A 101 -2.94 -1.93 11.39
CA GLY A 101 -1.81 -1.00 11.41
C GLY A 101 -0.78 -1.19 10.31
N ASP A 102 -0.99 -2.12 9.37
CA ASP A 102 -0.04 -2.31 8.27
C ASP A 102 0.04 -1.08 7.36
N THR A 103 1.26 -0.76 6.98
CA THR A 103 1.58 0.19 5.91
C THR A 103 1.86 -0.57 4.60
N THR A 104 2.04 0.14 3.50
CA THR A 104 2.51 -0.44 2.22
C THR A 104 3.79 -1.25 2.39
N ALA A 105 4.74 -0.78 3.21
CA ALA A 105 6.00 -1.46 3.49
C ALA A 105 5.80 -2.81 4.21
N SER A 106 4.85 -2.85 5.15
CA SER A 106 4.47 -4.07 5.87
C SER A 106 3.83 -5.10 4.96
N LEU A 107 2.87 -4.68 4.14
CA LEU A 107 2.25 -5.55 3.14
C LEU A 107 3.28 -6.07 2.13
N LEU A 108 4.13 -5.19 1.60
CA LEU A 108 5.17 -5.59 0.64
C LEU A 108 6.13 -6.64 1.23
N TRP A 109 6.49 -6.52 2.51
CA TRP A 109 7.26 -7.55 3.19
C TRP A 109 6.52 -8.88 3.21
N ARG A 110 5.25 -8.89 3.62
CA ARG A 110 4.45 -10.13 3.71
C ARG A 110 4.31 -10.85 2.37
N LEU A 111 4.05 -10.11 1.29
CA LEU A 111 3.98 -10.67 -0.07
C LEU A 111 5.28 -11.38 -0.47
N LYS A 112 6.43 -10.75 -0.14
CA LYS A 112 7.76 -11.32 -0.40
C LYS A 112 8.11 -12.50 0.52
N ASN A 113 7.40 -12.66 1.63
CA ASN A 113 7.66 -13.67 2.66
C ASN A 113 6.59 -14.77 2.74
N GLY A 114 5.89 -14.99 1.63
CA GLY A 114 5.23 -16.27 1.35
C GLY A 114 3.72 -16.24 1.25
N GLU A 115 3.08 -15.08 1.47
CA GLU A 115 1.61 -14.98 1.36
C GLU A 115 1.07 -15.25 -0.05
N LEU A 116 1.92 -15.21 -1.08
CA LEU A 116 1.58 -15.53 -2.47
C LEU A 116 2.10 -16.89 -2.93
N ASN A 117 2.71 -17.68 -2.04
CA ASN A 117 3.34 -18.94 -2.44
C ASN A 117 2.28 -20.03 -2.69
N GLY A 118 2.25 -20.56 -3.91
CA GLY A 118 1.40 -21.71 -4.27
C GLY A 118 -0.07 -21.39 -4.51
N VAL A 119 -0.43 -20.09 -4.61
CA VAL A 119 -1.78 -19.64 -4.98
C VAL A 119 -1.79 -19.00 -6.37
N SER A 120 -2.93 -19.09 -7.04
CA SER A 120 -3.18 -18.43 -8.33
C SER A 120 -4.60 -17.87 -8.36
N PRO A 121 -4.90 -16.82 -7.56
CA PRO A 121 -6.24 -16.28 -7.48
C PRO A 121 -6.65 -15.60 -8.79
N LYS A 122 -7.95 -15.61 -9.08
CA LYS A 122 -8.49 -14.86 -10.23
C LYS A 122 -8.45 -13.36 -9.96
N VAL A 123 -8.71 -12.97 -8.71
CA VAL A 123 -8.78 -11.58 -8.26
C VAL A 123 -8.04 -11.40 -6.93
N VAL A 124 -7.33 -10.28 -6.82
CA VAL A 124 -6.81 -9.76 -5.55
C VAL A 124 -7.42 -8.39 -5.32
N VAL A 125 -8.01 -8.18 -4.15
CA VAL A 125 -8.48 -6.87 -3.70
C VAL A 125 -7.44 -6.28 -2.76
N VAL A 126 -7.01 -5.03 -2.99
CA VAL A 126 -6.02 -4.34 -2.17
C VAL A 126 -6.61 -3.05 -1.61
N LEU A 127 -6.57 -2.90 -0.29
CA LEU A 127 -6.84 -1.65 0.42
C LEU A 127 -5.70 -1.39 1.43
N ILE A 128 -4.78 -0.50 1.08
CA ILE A 128 -3.59 -0.20 1.89
C ILE A 128 -3.17 1.26 1.70
N GLY A 129 -2.64 1.87 2.76
CA GLY A 129 -2.05 3.21 2.71
C GLY A 129 -2.58 4.20 3.75
N THR A 130 -3.71 3.92 4.39
CA THR A 130 -4.28 4.84 5.40
C THR A 130 -3.38 5.00 6.63
N ASN A 131 -2.61 3.97 6.96
CA ASN A 131 -1.62 4.02 8.04
C ASN A 131 -0.35 4.76 7.64
N ASN A 132 -0.03 4.82 6.34
CA ASN A 132 1.09 5.61 5.83
C ASN A 132 0.81 7.10 6.06
N THR A 133 -0.33 7.61 5.56
CA THR A 133 -0.75 9.02 5.73
C THR A 133 -1.22 9.36 7.14
N GLY A 134 -1.61 8.34 7.93
CA GLY A 134 -2.01 8.47 9.32
C GLY A 134 -0.84 8.32 10.28
N VAL A 135 -0.79 7.18 10.99
CA VAL A 135 0.12 6.97 12.12
C VAL A 135 1.61 7.04 11.76
N ALA A 136 1.98 6.66 10.53
CA ALA A 136 3.37 6.71 10.08
C ALA A 136 3.78 8.11 9.55
N ASN A 137 2.84 9.05 9.45
CA ASN A 137 3.05 10.43 9.03
C ASN A 137 3.87 10.57 7.72
N GLN A 138 3.62 9.68 6.77
CA GLN A 138 4.22 9.71 5.44
C GLN A 138 3.40 10.63 4.52
N SER A 139 4.08 11.26 3.57
CA SER A 139 3.43 12.08 2.54
C SER A 139 2.57 11.24 1.58
N ALA A 140 1.67 11.90 0.86
CA ALA A 140 0.91 11.29 -0.23
C ALA A 140 1.84 10.63 -1.26
N VAL A 141 2.91 11.31 -1.69
CA VAL A 141 3.88 10.80 -2.65
C VAL A 141 4.59 9.53 -2.15
N GLN A 142 5.02 9.49 -0.89
CA GLN A 142 5.62 8.29 -0.31
C GLN A 142 4.64 7.11 -0.26
N THR A 143 3.36 7.40 0.02
CA THR A 143 2.29 6.40 0.02
C THR A 143 2.01 5.87 -1.38
N GLN A 144 1.97 6.74 -2.39
CA GLN A 144 1.81 6.37 -3.81
C GLN A 144 2.92 5.42 -4.26
N VAL A 145 4.19 5.78 -3.99
CA VAL A 145 5.36 4.94 -4.30
C VAL A 145 5.26 3.57 -3.63
N GLY A 146 4.76 3.51 -2.39
CA GLY A 146 4.53 2.26 -1.68
C GLY A 146 3.43 1.40 -2.30
N ILE A 147 2.32 2.00 -2.72
CA ILE A 147 1.23 1.31 -3.42
C ILE A 147 1.73 0.77 -4.77
N ASP A 148 2.48 1.56 -5.53
CA ASP A 148 3.06 1.13 -6.81
C ASP A 148 3.98 -0.08 -6.62
N ALA A 149 4.78 -0.11 -5.56
CA ALA A 149 5.63 -1.25 -5.24
C ALA A 149 4.82 -2.52 -4.89
N VAL A 150 3.69 -2.37 -4.19
CA VAL A 150 2.76 -3.48 -3.91
C VAL A 150 2.14 -4.00 -5.21
N VAL A 151 1.66 -3.10 -6.09
CA VAL A 151 1.07 -3.48 -7.38
C VAL A 151 2.09 -4.20 -8.25
N ALA A 152 3.30 -3.66 -8.37
CA ALA A 152 4.37 -4.27 -9.16
C ALA A 152 4.74 -5.67 -8.65
N GLU A 153 4.82 -5.87 -7.33
CA GLU A 153 5.06 -7.21 -6.76
C GLU A 153 3.92 -8.18 -7.11
N LEU A 154 2.66 -7.72 -7.04
CA LEU A 154 1.49 -8.55 -7.40
C LEU A 154 1.48 -8.89 -8.89
N GLU A 155 1.71 -7.93 -9.78
CA GLU A 155 1.76 -8.15 -11.23
C GLU A 155 2.88 -9.13 -11.61
N GLN A 156 4.04 -9.02 -10.95
CA GLN A 156 5.17 -9.92 -11.15
C GLN A 156 4.87 -11.35 -10.66
N ARG A 157 4.31 -11.48 -9.45
CA ARG A 157 4.10 -12.78 -8.80
C ARG A 157 2.84 -13.50 -9.28
N LEU A 158 1.84 -12.74 -9.72
CA LEU A 158 0.51 -13.23 -10.10
C LEU A 158 0.13 -12.72 -11.51
N PRO A 159 0.86 -13.15 -12.57
CA PRO A 159 0.75 -12.59 -13.91
C PRO A 159 -0.56 -12.92 -14.64
N SER A 160 -1.50 -13.66 -14.06
CA SER A 160 -2.85 -13.88 -14.59
C SER A 160 -3.97 -13.31 -13.72
N THR A 161 -3.64 -12.70 -12.59
CA THR A 161 -4.60 -12.18 -11.61
C THR A 161 -5.02 -10.76 -11.97
N HIS A 162 -6.30 -10.45 -11.74
CA HIS A 162 -6.83 -9.09 -11.78
C HIS A 162 -6.67 -8.45 -10.40
N ILE A 163 -6.16 -7.24 -10.36
CA ILE A 163 -5.97 -6.45 -9.15
C ILE A 163 -7.11 -5.44 -9.07
N VAL A 164 -7.80 -5.42 -7.94
CA VAL A 164 -8.78 -4.37 -7.61
C VAL A 164 -8.15 -3.52 -6.52
N LEU A 165 -7.78 -2.29 -6.88
CA LEU A 165 -7.30 -1.30 -5.91
C LEU A 165 -8.51 -0.54 -5.37
N ILE A 166 -8.63 -0.47 -4.05
CA ILE A 166 -9.62 0.38 -3.39
C ILE A 166 -8.91 1.65 -2.94
N GLY A 167 -9.46 2.81 -3.30
CA GLY A 167 -8.96 4.09 -2.82
C GLY A 167 -9.01 4.18 -1.29
N LEU A 168 -8.15 5.01 -0.70
CA LEU A 168 -8.16 5.27 0.73
C LEU A 168 -9.53 5.82 1.15
N LEU A 169 -10.13 5.20 2.17
CA LEU A 169 -11.45 5.57 2.67
C LEU A 169 -11.39 6.90 3.45
N PRO A 170 -12.52 7.64 3.54
CA PRO A 170 -12.62 8.84 4.37
C PRO A 170 -12.13 8.61 5.80
N SER A 171 -11.47 9.62 6.39
CA SER A 171 -10.88 9.53 7.72
C SER A 171 -11.03 10.84 8.49
N GLU A 172 -11.60 10.77 9.69
CA GLU A 172 -11.82 11.92 10.57
C GLU A 172 -10.60 12.26 11.45
N LEU A 173 -9.42 11.68 11.18
CA LEU A 173 -8.23 11.86 12.03
C LEU A 173 -7.71 13.30 11.99
N SER A 174 -7.58 13.90 10.80
CA SER A 174 -7.23 15.31 10.64
C SER A 174 -7.50 15.81 9.21
N PRO A 175 -7.68 17.13 9.01
CA PRO A 175 -7.77 17.72 7.68
C PRO A 175 -6.53 17.44 6.81
N GLN A 176 -5.34 17.43 7.41
CA GLN A 176 -4.08 17.16 6.71
C GLN A 176 -4.02 15.74 6.19
N LYS A 177 -4.41 14.74 7.01
CA LYS A 177 -4.51 13.36 6.58
C LYS A 177 -5.56 13.20 5.48
N SER A 178 -6.75 13.79 5.67
CA SER A 178 -7.81 13.77 4.66
C SER A 178 -7.34 14.33 3.31
N ALA A 179 -6.58 15.42 3.31
CA ALA A 179 -6.01 15.99 2.10
C ALA A 179 -4.99 15.06 1.43
N ALA A 180 -4.12 14.42 2.24
CA ALA A 180 -3.16 13.44 1.75
C ALA A 180 -3.86 12.21 1.14
N ASP A 181 -4.91 11.68 1.79
CA ASP A 181 -5.69 10.55 1.29
C ASP A 181 -6.35 10.88 -0.06
N GLN A 182 -6.93 12.09 -0.17
CA GLN A 182 -7.50 12.57 -1.44
C GLN A 182 -6.45 12.71 -2.55
N GLU A 183 -5.23 13.14 -2.20
CA GLU A 183 -4.13 13.23 -3.16
C GLU A 183 -3.67 11.84 -3.64
N VAL A 184 -3.57 10.87 -2.74
CA VAL A 184 -3.34 9.46 -3.10
C VAL A 184 -4.46 8.96 -4.02
N ASN A 185 -5.73 9.17 -3.69
CA ASN A 185 -6.85 8.69 -4.49
C ASN A 185 -6.87 9.31 -5.90
N ARG A 186 -6.59 10.62 -6.03
CA ARG A 186 -6.45 11.28 -7.34
C ARG A 186 -5.32 10.66 -8.17
N TYR A 187 -4.20 10.34 -7.53
CA TYR A 187 -3.09 9.64 -8.19
C TYR A 187 -3.52 8.26 -8.69
N LEU A 188 -4.11 7.44 -7.81
CA LEU A 188 -4.55 6.09 -8.18
C LEU A 188 -5.55 6.11 -9.33
N ALA A 189 -6.48 7.08 -9.32
CA ALA A 189 -7.47 7.23 -10.39
C ALA A 189 -6.80 7.55 -11.72
N ARG A 190 -5.79 8.42 -11.72
CA ARG A 190 -5.05 8.76 -12.93
C ARG A 190 -4.20 7.60 -13.45
N VAL A 191 -3.58 6.81 -12.57
CA VAL A 191 -2.60 5.79 -12.97
C VAL A 191 -3.24 4.44 -13.29
N TYR A 192 -4.26 4.05 -12.52
CA TYR A 192 -4.83 2.70 -12.59
C TYR A 192 -6.23 2.64 -13.20
N SER A 193 -6.98 3.73 -13.38
CA SER A 193 -8.36 3.62 -13.92
C SER A 193 -8.46 3.00 -15.33
N GLU A 194 -7.41 3.12 -16.14
CA GLU A 194 -7.36 2.60 -17.51
C GLU A 194 -6.57 1.29 -17.63
N ASN A 195 -5.96 0.79 -16.53
CA ASN A 195 -5.19 -0.44 -16.58
C ASN A 195 -6.16 -1.65 -16.52
N PRO A 196 -6.28 -2.47 -17.59
CA PRO A 196 -7.22 -3.58 -17.60
C PRO A 196 -6.91 -4.65 -16.55
N ARG A 197 -5.69 -4.64 -16.02
CA ARG A 197 -5.24 -5.56 -14.96
C ARG A 197 -5.42 -5.01 -13.55
N SER A 198 -5.56 -3.71 -13.40
CA SER A 198 -5.63 -3.02 -12.12
C SER A 198 -6.80 -2.05 -12.17
N PHE A 199 -7.96 -2.43 -11.63
CA PHE A 199 -9.14 -1.57 -11.60
C PHE A 199 -9.20 -0.77 -10.29
N LEU A 200 -9.32 0.55 -10.36
CA LEU A 200 -9.59 1.38 -9.18
C LEU A 200 -11.10 1.41 -8.90
N HIS A 201 -11.49 1.05 -7.68
CA HIS A 201 -12.83 1.30 -7.18
C HIS A 201 -12.86 2.52 -6.26
N ASP A 202 -13.62 3.54 -6.66
CA ASP A 202 -13.85 4.75 -5.86
C ASP A 202 -14.91 4.48 -4.79
N ALA A 203 -14.47 4.40 -3.53
CA ALA A 203 -15.34 4.24 -2.38
C ALA A 203 -16.22 5.48 -2.09
N HIS A 204 -15.98 6.60 -2.76
CA HIS A 204 -16.85 7.79 -2.72
C HIS A 204 -18.04 7.68 -3.70
N SER A 205 -18.06 6.71 -4.61
CA SER A 205 -19.15 6.51 -5.55
C SER A 205 -20.31 5.71 -4.91
N LYS A 206 -21.56 6.14 -5.14
CA LYS A 206 -22.79 5.48 -4.64
C LYS A 206 -23.04 4.09 -5.26
N GLU A 207 -22.08 3.52 -5.98
CA GLU A 207 -22.25 2.32 -6.81
C GLU A 207 -21.77 1.00 -6.16
N TRP A 208 -21.36 1.07 -4.89
CA TRP A 208 -20.83 -0.04 -4.07
C TRP A 208 -21.65 -1.36 -4.15
N SER A 209 -22.95 -1.30 -4.42
CA SER A 209 -23.81 -2.50 -4.51
C SER A 209 -23.79 -3.24 -5.86
N LYS A 210 -23.49 -2.56 -6.97
CA LYS A 210 -23.65 -3.14 -8.33
C LYS A 210 -22.43 -3.92 -8.81
N ALA A 211 -21.25 -3.63 -8.28
CA ALA A 211 -20.01 -4.26 -8.73
C ALA A 211 -19.87 -5.71 -8.23
N ILE A 212 -20.41 -6.02 -7.05
CA ILE A 212 -20.37 -7.37 -6.47
C ILE A 212 -21.33 -8.33 -7.20
N GLU A 213 -22.37 -7.81 -7.85
CA GLU A 213 -23.30 -8.62 -8.65
C GLU A 213 -22.74 -9.03 -10.02
N ARG A 214 -21.62 -8.44 -10.46
CA ARG A 214 -21.02 -8.69 -11.79
C ARG A 214 -19.76 -9.56 -11.77
N CYS A 215 -19.31 -10.00 -10.60
CA CYS A 215 -18.21 -10.94 -10.40
C CYS A 215 -18.72 -12.25 -9.78
#